data_AF-A0AAW5IBV2-F1
#
_entry.id   AF-A0AAW5IBV2-F1
#
_cell.length_a   1.000
_cell.length_b   1.000
_cell.length_c   1.000
_cell.angle_alpha   90.00
_cell.angle_beta   90.00
_cell.angle_gamma   90.00
#
_symmetry.space_group_name_H-M   'P 1'
#
loop_
_entity.id
_entity.type
_entity.pdbx_description
1 polymer ?
#
loop_
_entity_poly.entity_id
_entity_poly.type
_entity_poly.pdbx_seq_one_letter_code
_entity_poly.pdbx_strand_id
1 'polypeptide(L)'
;MDSLFLLQFACFIFMLINAFIVALSHLHVRWENKRYERSRWMIVAALIGLAIQYVLQMTFGFRAMHDNLGAVINILLYTPCFSLISIGIYNIETTRANLRKMILMCSGIYAAIIVAFCVGISLHHSLYIREGLYLMLTLFCVSVFYCIYMIIQEMIRRKNMLETMAATDLLPYVRYSRASVIILWLAVLAMPVAIFSTTLLYIVGPAVLLALLFFNLTFIALGSSYIPTEELLDKEVENDALVGTEYRYGGGTFC
;
A
#
# COMPACT_ATOMS: atom_id res chain seq x y z
N MET A 1 9.66 -20.01 25.50
CA MET A 1 9.38 -18.80 24.69
C MET A 1 8.09 -19.06 23.95
N ASP A 2 7.13 -18.15 24.03
CA ASP A 2 5.85 -18.29 23.35
C ASP A 2 6.04 -18.26 21.83
N SER A 3 5.43 -19.19 21.11
CA SER A 3 5.53 -19.32 19.65
C SER A 3 5.10 -18.03 18.92
N LEU A 4 4.23 -17.23 19.53
CA LEU A 4 3.77 -15.94 19.00
C LEU A 4 4.88 -14.90 18.99
N PHE A 5 5.67 -14.84 20.07
CA PHE A 5 6.80 -13.92 20.18
C PHE A 5 7.86 -14.26 19.12
N LEU A 6 8.15 -15.54 18.91
CA LEU A 6 9.10 -15.99 17.89
C LEU A 6 8.64 -15.59 16.48
N LEU A 7 7.35 -15.77 16.18
CA LEU A 7 6.77 -15.33 14.90
C LEU A 7 6.86 -13.81 14.73
N GLN A 8 6.49 -13.04 15.74
CA GLN A 8 6.57 -11.57 15.71
C GLN A 8 8.01 -11.08 15.51
N PHE A 9 8.97 -11.72 16.18
CA PHE A 9 10.38 -11.42 16.02
C PHE A 9 10.87 -11.74 14.60
N ALA A 10 10.49 -12.89 14.05
CA ALA A 10 10.80 -13.25 12.67
C ALA A 10 10.19 -12.25 11.67
N CYS A 11 8.93 -11.85 11.85
CA CYS A 11 8.27 -10.83 11.03
C CYS A 11 9.00 -9.48 11.12
N PHE A 12 9.40 -9.07 12.32
CA PHE A 12 10.17 -7.84 12.54
C PHE A 12 11.48 -7.84 11.74
N ILE A 13 12.30 -8.89 11.90
CA ILE A 13 13.57 -9.03 11.18
C ILE A 13 13.33 -9.05 9.67
N PHE A 14 12.31 -9.76 9.21
CA PHE A 14 11.96 -9.84 7.80
C PHE A 14 11.59 -8.48 7.21
N MET A 15 10.79 -7.67 7.92
CA MET A 15 10.43 -6.32 7.47
C MET A 15 11.66 -5.41 7.37
N LEU A 16 12.59 -5.49 8.33
CA LEU A 16 13.84 -4.73 8.29
C LEU A 16 14.74 -5.14 7.13
N ILE A 17 14.90 -6.44 6.90
CA ILE A 17 15.68 -6.96 5.76
C ILE A 17 15.06 -6.47 4.44
N ASN A 18 13.75 -6.55 4.29
CA ASN A 18 13.07 -6.06 3.09
C ASN A 18 13.23 -4.54 2.90
N ALA A 19 13.06 -3.76 3.97
CA ALA A 19 13.25 -2.31 3.93
C ALA A 19 14.69 -1.97 3.51
N PHE A 20 15.67 -2.69 4.05
CA PHE A 20 17.09 -2.52 3.72
C PHE A 20 17.39 -2.88 2.26
N ILE A 21 16.87 -4.01 1.75
CA ILE A 21 17.04 -4.43 0.36
C ILE A 21 16.45 -3.37 -0.59
N VAL A 22 15.23 -2.90 -0.32
CA VAL A 22 14.57 -1.88 -1.13
C VAL A 22 15.32 -0.55 -1.06
N ALA A 23 15.85 -0.15 0.10
CA ALA A 23 16.66 1.06 0.25
C ALA A 23 18.00 0.96 -0.51
N LEU A 24 18.73 -0.15 -0.35
CA LEU A 24 20.01 -0.38 -1.05
C LEU A 24 19.87 -0.46 -2.56
N SER A 25 18.69 -0.83 -3.06
CA SER A 25 18.42 -0.81 -4.50
C SER A 25 18.63 0.58 -5.12
N HIS A 26 18.61 1.66 -4.32
CA HIS A 26 18.96 3.01 -4.77
C HIS A 26 20.38 3.11 -5.32
N LEU A 27 21.34 2.43 -4.70
CA LEU A 27 22.74 2.46 -5.14
C LEU A 27 22.99 1.70 -6.44
N HIS A 28 22.11 0.74 -6.78
CA HIS A 28 22.24 -0.09 -7.98
C HIS A 28 21.51 0.48 -9.21
N VAL A 29 20.74 1.56 -9.05
CA VAL A 29 19.98 2.14 -10.16
C VAL A 29 20.91 2.97 -11.05
N ARG A 30 20.89 2.66 -12.35
CA ARG A 30 21.72 3.32 -13.37
C ARG A 30 21.16 4.69 -13.80
N TRP A 31 19.86 4.94 -13.59
CA TRP A 31 19.15 6.14 -14.02
C TRP A 31 18.20 6.63 -12.92
N GLU A 32 18.46 7.80 -12.34
CA GLU A 32 17.61 8.36 -11.29
C GLU A 32 16.30 8.93 -11.86
N ASN A 33 15.17 8.35 -11.45
CA ASN A 33 13.84 8.85 -11.81
C ASN A 33 13.10 9.33 -10.57
N LYS A 34 12.74 10.63 -10.53
CA LYS A 34 12.15 11.26 -9.33
C LYS A 34 10.84 10.61 -8.88
N ARG A 35 10.02 10.12 -9.82
CA ARG A 35 8.76 9.42 -9.49
C ARG A 35 9.00 8.07 -8.84
N TYR A 36 9.87 7.26 -9.43
CA TYR A 36 10.21 5.94 -8.91
C TYR A 36 10.90 6.04 -7.55
N GLU A 37 11.84 6.98 -7.38
CA GLU A 37 12.49 7.23 -6.08
C GLU A 37 11.48 7.59 -5.00
N ARG A 38 10.51 8.45 -5.30
CA ARG A 38 9.45 8.80 -4.35
C ARG A 38 8.65 7.56 -3.93
N SER A 39 8.32 6.68 -4.88
CA SER A 39 7.65 5.41 -4.57
C SER A 39 8.51 4.51 -3.68
N ARG A 40 9.80 4.38 -3.99
CA ARG A 40 10.74 3.58 -3.20
C ARG A 40 10.75 4.03 -1.74
N TRP A 41 10.92 5.32 -1.49
CA TRP A 41 10.95 5.85 -0.13
C TRP A 41 9.61 5.71 0.60
N MET A 42 8.47 5.77 -0.11
CA MET A 42 7.15 5.47 0.48
C MET A 42 7.03 4.00 0.91
N ILE A 43 7.53 3.05 0.11
CA ILE A 43 7.54 1.62 0.44
C ILE A 43 8.51 1.34 1.61
N VAL A 44 9.70 1.93 1.60
CA VAL A 44 10.66 1.81 2.71
C VAL A 44 10.04 2.32 4.02
N ALA A 45 9.41 3.50 3.99
CA ALA A 45 8.74 4.06 5.16
C ALA A 45 7.62 3.15 5.68
N ALA A 46 6.85 2.53 4.78
CA ALA A 46 5.81 1.58 5.16
C ALA A 46 6.37 0.30 5.81
N LEU A 47 7.44 -0.27 5.25
CA LEU A 47 8.09 -1.46 5.81
C LEU A 47 8.70 -1.18 7.19
N ILE A 48 9.28 0.00 7.39
CA ILE A 48 9.75 0.45 8.71
C ILE A 48 8.57 0.60 9.68
N GLY A 49 7.46 1.21 9.25
CA GLY A 49 6.25 1.31 10.06
C GLY A 49 5.69 -0.05 10.51
N LEU A 50 5.65 -1.03 9.59
CA LEU A 50 5.28 -2.41 9.91
C LEU A 50 6.27 -3.06 10.89
N ALA A 51 7.57 -2.80 10.77
CA ALA A 51 8.57 -3.28 11.71
C ALA A 51 8.36 -2.70 13.12
N ILE A 52 8.13 -1.39 13.22
CA ILE A 52 7.85 -0.69 14.49
C ILE A 52 6.62 -1.31 15.18
N GLN A 53 5.57 -1.64 14.42
CA GLN A 53 4.40 -2.29 14.98
C GLN A 53 4.70 -3.63 15.64
N TYR A 54 5.54 -4.48 15.02
CA TYR A 54 5.93 -5.75 15.64
C TYR A 54 6.74 -5.52 16.91
N VAL A 55 7.62 -4.50 16.94
CA VAL A 55 8.34 -4.11 18.17
C VAL A 55 7.36 -3.70 19.26
N LEU A 56 6.40 -2.80 18.96
CA LEU A 56 5.40 -2.35 19.92
C LEU A 56 4.55 -3.51 20.46
N GLN A 57 4.18 -4.47 19.62
CA GLN A 57 3.46 -5.67 20.06
C GLN A 57 4.30 -6.54 20.99
N MET A 58 5.60 -6.70 20.71
CA MET A 58 6.52 -7.51 21.52
C MET A 58 6.85 -6.83 22.86
N THR A 59 7.04 -5.52 22.90
CA THR A 59 7.41 -4.78 24.13
C THR A 59 6.26 -4.67 25.12
N PHE A 60 5.04 -4.44 24.63
CA PHE A 60 3.88 -4.22 25.49
C PHE A 60 2.98 -5.45 25.63
N GLY A 61 3.26 -6.53 24.89
CA GLY A 61 2.49 -7.76 24.96
C GLY A 61 1.01 -7.58 24.60
N PHE A 62 0.65 -6.53 23.84
CA PHE A 62 -0.76 -6.16 23.60
C PHE A 62 -1.59 -7.32 23.04
N ARG A 63 -0.96 -8.18 22.22
CA ARG A 63 -1.60 -9.36 21.62
C ARG A 63 -1.66 -10.57 22.56
N ALA A 64 -0.87 -10.59 23.62
CA ALA A 64 -0.87 -11.66 24.64
C ALA A 64 -1.76 -11.30 25.85
N MET A 65 -1.98 -10.01 26.12
CA MET A 65 -2.74 -9.53 27.27
C MET A 65 -4.23 -9.29 26.94
N HIS A 66 -4.54 -8.68 25.79
CA HIS A 66 -5.92 -8.39 25.36
C HIS A 66 -6.05 -8.40 23.83
N ASP A 67 -6.65 -9.45 23.24
CA ASP A 67 -6.81 -9.61 21.78
C ASP A 67 -7.42 -8.37 21.09
N ASN A 68 -8.42 -7.74 21.72
CA ASN A 68 -9.08 -6.55 21.17
C ASN A 68 -8.15 -5.33 21.14
N LEU A 69 -7.30 -5.15 22.14
CA LEU A 69 -6.35 -4.02 22.19
C LEU A 69 -5.26 -4.18 21.13
N GLY A 70 -4.75 -5.40 20.96
CA GLY A 70 -3.85 -5.75 19.87
C GLY A 70 -4.47 -5.49 18.50
N ALA A 71 -5.76 -5.82 18.31
CA ALA A 71 -6.48 -5.56 17.07
C ALA A 71 -6.62 -4.05 16.77
N VAL A 72 -6.96 -3.23 17.77
CA VAL A 72 -7.06 -1.77 17.60
C VAL A 72 -5.73 -1.15 17.17
N ILE A 73 -4.64 -1.50 17.87
CA ILE A 73 -3.29 -1.00 17.55
C ILE A 73 -2.87 -1.46 16.15
N ASN A 74 -3.25 -2.68 15.76
CA ASN A 74 -2.97 -3.18 14.42
C ASN A 74 -3.68 -2.40 13.33
N ILE A 75 -4.96 -2.08 13.53
CA ILE A 75 -5.71 -1.28 12.55
C ILE A 75 -5.09 0.12 12.43
N LEU A 76 -4.73 0.75 13.56
CA LEU A 76 -4.13 2.09 13.56
C LEU A 76 -2.78 2.14 12.83
N LEU A 77 -1.94 1.11 12.95
CA LEU A 77 -0.62 1.09 12.31
C LEU A 77 -0.63 0.47 10.90
N TYR A 78 -1.44 -0.57 10.64
CA TYR A 78 -1.55 -1.17 9.31
C TYR A 78 -2.21 -0.23 8.31
N THR A 79 -3.24 0.53 8.68
CA THR A 79 -3.91 1.45 7.75
C THR A 79 -2.94 2.43 7.06
N PRO A 80 -2.11 3.21 7.77
CA PRO A 80 -1.19 4.14 7.14
C PRO A 80 -0.05 3.43 6.40
N CYS A 81 0.46 2.31 6.91
CA CYS A 81 1.51 1.54 6.23
C CYS A 81 1.01 0.97 4.90
N PHE A 82 -0.18 0.38 4.90
CA PHE A 82 -0.82 -0.13 3.70
C PHE A 82 -1.15 0.97 2.70
N SER A 83 -1.66 2.12 3.18
CA SER A 83 -1.92 3.27 2.33
C SER A 83 -0.64 3.77 1.67
N LEU A 84 0.49 3.80 2.39
CA LEU A 84 1.79 4.18 1.83
C LEU A 84 2.28 3.21 0.75
N ILE A 85 2.16 1.90 0.97
CA ILE A 85 2.49 0.89 -0.06
C ILE A 85 1.62 1.10 -1.30
N SER A 86 0.31 1.28 -1.08
CA SER A 86 -0.67 1.49 -2.15
C SER A 86 -0.38 2.76 -2.94
N ILE A 87 -0.13 3.88 -2.27
CA ILE A 87 0.21 5.17 -2.89
C ILE A 87 1.57 5.06 -3.62
N GLY A 88 2.52 4.28 -3.09
CA GLY A 88 3.77 3.94 -3.77
C GLY A 88 3.52 3.30 -5.13
N ILE A 89 2.81 2.18 -5.14
CA ILE A 89 2.45 1.46 -6.37
C ILE A 89 1.70 2.38 -7.33
N TYR A 90 0.67 3.07 -6.84
CA TYR A 90 -0.13 3.98 -7.64
C TYR A 90 0.72 5.11 -8.25
N ASN A 91 1.68 5.67 -7.50
CA ASN A 91 2.55 6.76 -7.99
C ASN A 91 3.40 6.38 -9.21
N ILE A 92 3.69 5.10 -9.41
CA ILE A 92 4.36 4.60 -10.63
C ILE A 92 3.34 4.48 -11.78
N GLU A 93 2.12 4.07 -11.46
CA GLU A 93 1.08 3.74 -12.43
C GLU A 93 0.20 4.92 -12.87
N THR A 94 0.24 6.08 -12.21
CA THR A 94 -0.66 7.21 -12.56
C THR A 94 0.05 8.54 -12.75
N THR A 95 -0.66 9.45 -13.44
CA THR A 95 -0.38 10.89 -13.50
C THR A 95 -0.64 11.57 -12.15
N ARG A 96 0.01 12.74 -11.93
CA ARG A 96 -0.01 13.45 -10.64
C ARG A 96 -1.39 13.89 -10.15
N ALA A 97 -2.34 14.13 -11.07
CA ALA A 97 -3.68 14.61 -10.71
C ALA A 97 -4.50 13.54 -9.95
N ASN A 98 -4.47 12.29 -10.41
CA ASN A 98 -5.23 11.22 -9.73
C ASN A 98 -4.52 10.74 -8.45
N LEU A 99 -3.20 10.85 -8.37
CA LEU A 99 -2.45 10.59 -7.14
C LEU A 99 -2.93 11.46 -5.97
N ARG A 100 -3.17 12.76 -6.20
CA ARG A 100 -3.71 13.65 -5.16
C ARG A 100 -5.07 13.18 -4.65
N LYS A 101 -5.94 12.69 -5.55
CA LYS A 101 -7.25 12.13 -5.16
C LYS A 101 -7.10 10.90 -4.28
N MET A 102 -6.20 9.99 -4.64
CA MET A 102 -5.93 8.80 -3.81
C MET A 102 -5.39 9.18 -2.43
N ILE A 103 -4.43 10.12 -2.36
CA ILE A 103 -3.86 10.58 -1.09
C ILE A 103 -4.95 11.20 -0.20
N LEU A 104 -5.80 12.07 -0.74
CA LEU A 104 -6.90 12.71 -0.01
C LEU A 104 -7.92 11.69 0.52
N MET A 105 -8.26 10.68 -0.29
CA MET A 105 -9.20 9.65 0.12
C MET A 105 -8.60 8.73 1.21
N CYS A 106 -7.36 8.26 1.03
CA CYS A 106 -6.69 7.43 2.02
C CYS A 106 -6.47 8.17 3.34
N SER A 107 -6.06 9.44 3.29
CA SER A 107 -5.90 10.27 4.48
C SER A 107 -7.23 10.57 5.16
N GLY A 108 -8.30 10.80 4.39
CA GLY A 108 -9.65 10.98 4.91
C GLY A 108 -10.18 9.74 5.64
N ILE A 109 -10.00 8.55 5.07
CA ILE A 109 -10.42 7.30 5.74
C ILE A 109 -9.59 7.05 7.00
N TYR A 110 -8.27 7.30 6.94
CA TYR A 110 -7.42 7.17 8.13
C TYR A 110 -7.79 8.17 9.23
N ALA A 111 -8.12 9.41 8.88
CA ALA A 111 -8.62 10.39 9.82
C ALA A 111 -9.95 9.94 10.44
N ALA A 112 -10.86 9.35 9.66
CA ALA A 112 -12.11 8.76 10.18
C ALA A 112 -11.84 7.61 11.16
N ILE A 113 -10.84 6.76 10.92
CA ILE A 113 -10.42 5.69 11.84
C ILE A 113 -9.89 6.29 13.16
N ILE A 114 -9.09 7.35 13.10
CA ILE A 114 -8.61 8.05 14.30
C ILE A 114 -9.78 8.67 15.07
N VAL A 115 -10.71 9.33 14.39
CA VAL A 115 -11.91 9.91 15.02
C VAL A 115 -12.76 8.84 15.68
N ALA A 116 -13.01 7.71 15.00
CA ALA A 116 -13.72 6.57 15.56
C ALA A 116 -13.04 6.03 16.83
N PHE A 117 -11.71 5.95 16.82
CA PHE A 117 -10.91 5.55 17.97
C PHE A 117 -11.04 6.56 19.13
N CYS A 118 -10.90 7.86 18.87
CA CYS A 118 -11.01 8.91 19.88
C CYS A 118 -12.41 8.98 20.49
N VAL A 119 -13.46 8.96 19.65
CA VAL A 119 -14.88 8.94 20.10
C VAL A 119 -15.15 7.72 20.94
N GLY A 120 -14.60 6.57 20.54
CA GLY A 120 -14.64 5.37 21.35
C GLY A 120 -14.11 5.65 22.76
N ILE A 121 -12.86 6.08 22.89
CA ILE A 121 -12.22 6.31 24.19
C ILE A 121 -13.05 7.26 25.06
N SER A 122 -13.57 8.34 24.46
CA SER A 122 -14.36 9.35 25.17
C SER A 122 -15.69 8.82 25.72
N LEU A 123 -16.34 7.87 25.04
CA LEU A 123 -17.63 7.32 25.46
C LEU A 123 -17.53 6.25 26.55
N HIS A 124 -16.47 5.44 26.55
CA HIS A 124 -16.36 4.27 27.42
C HIS A 124 -15.34 4.39 28.56
N HIS A 125 -14.56 5.49 28.63
CA HIS A 125 -13.49 5.72 29.61
C HIS A 125 -12.44 4.58 29.72
N SER A 126 -12.47 3.64 28.77
CA SER A 126 -11.66 2.44 28.71
C SER A 126 -11.21 2.24 27.26
N LEU A 127 -9.99 1.75 27.08
CA LEU A 127 -9.44 1.36 25.77
C LEU A 127 -10.17 0.15 25.14
N TYR A 128 -11.16 -0.40 25.85
CA TYR A 128 -11.84 -1.64 25.54
C TYR A 128 -13.21 -1.38 24.90
N ILE A 129 -13.26 -1.32 23.56
CA ILE A 129 -14.48 -0.97 22.84
C ILE A 129 -14.69 -1.94 21.70
N ARG A 130 -15.57 -2.91 21.95
CA ARG A 130 -15.93 -3.95 21.00
C ARG A 130 -16.64 -3.35 19.77
N GLU A 131 -17.56 -2.40 19.95
CA GLU A 131 -18.32 -1.77 18.87
C GLU A 131 -17.45 -0.84 17.99
N GLY A 132 -16.65 0.02 18.60
CA GLY A 132 -15.69 0.89 17.92
C GLY A 132 -14.63 0.11 17.12
N LEU A 133 -14.19 -1.05 17.62
CA LEU A 133 -13.30 -1.94 16.88
C LEU A 133 -13.92 -2.41 15.56
N TYR A 134 -15.20 -2.83 15.56
CA TYR A 134 -15.88 -3.25 14.32
C TYR A 134 -16.03 -2.09 13.33
N LEU A 135 -16.29 -0.88 13.82
CA LEU A 135 -16.38 0.32 12.97
C LEU A 135 -15.02 0.68 12.36
N MET A 136 -13.95 0.69 13.16
CA MET A 136 -12.57 0.90 12.68
C MET A 136 -12.16 -0.16 11.66
N LEU A 137 -12.51 -1.42 11.91
CA LEU A 137 -12.22 -2.52 10.99
C LEU A 137 -12.98 -2.37 9.67
N THR A 138 -14.25 -1.96 9.73
CA THR A 138 -15.06 -1.72 8.52
C THR A 138 -14.43 -0.63 7.67
N LEU A 139 -14.01 0.49 8.28
CA LEU A 139 -13.31 1.57 7.60
C LEU A 139 -11.97 1.09 7.01
N PHE A 140 -11.22 0.25 7.74
CA PHE A 140 -10.00 -0.34 7.22
C PHE A 140 -10.26 -1.21 5.99
N CYS A 141 -11.24 -2.12 6.04
CA CYS A 141 -11.62 -2.94 4.89
C CYS A 141 -12.04 -2.08 3.69
N VAL A 142 -12.83 -1.01 3.91
CA VAL A 142 -13.21 -0.07 2.85
C VAL A 142 -11.97 0.60 2.25
N SER A 143 -10.99 1.02 3.06
CA SER A 143 -9.73 1.58 2.55
C SER A 143 -8.97 0.57 1.70
N VAL A 144 -8.93 -0.70 2.11
CA VAL A 144 -8.26 -1.78 1.39
C VAL A 144 -8.90 -2.00 0.03
N PHE A 145 -10.23 -2.16 -0.01
CA PHE A 145 -10.96 -2.33 -1.27
C PHE A 145 -10.82 -1.13 -2.20
N TYR A 146 -10.91 0.08 -1.66
CA TYR A 146 -10.75 1.31 -2.45
C TYR A 146 -9.36 1.41 -3.09
N CYS A 147 -8.30 1.17 -2.31
CA CYS A 147 -6.92 1.18 -2.81
C CYS A 147 -6.72 0.13 -3.90
N ILE A 148 -7.21 -1.10 -3.69
CA ILE A 148 -7.13 -2.20 -4.67
C ILE A 148 -7.83 -1.79 -5.97
N TYR A 149 -9.08 -1.31 -5.86
CA TYR A 149 -9.91 -0.96 -7.01
C TYR A 149 -9.24 0.12 -7.87
N MET A 150 -8.78 1.22 -7.25
CA MET A 150 -8.15 2.33 -7.95
C MET A 150 -6.86 1.90 -8.67
N ILE A 151 -6.05 1.05 -8.04
CA ILE A 151 -4.80 0.56 -8.63
C ILE A 151 -5.10 -0.37 -9.81
N ILE A 152 -6.01 -1.34 -9.66
CA ILE A 152 -6.41 -2.22 -10.76
C ILE A 152 -6.96 -1.42 -11.95
N GLN A 153 -7.81 -0.43 -11.68
CA GLN A 153 -8.38 0.41 -12.72
C GLN A 153 -7.28 1.13 -13.52
N GLU A 154 -6.28 1.67 -12.84
CA GLU A 154 -5.19 2.40 -13.48
C GLU A 154 -4.21 1.48 -14.19
N MET A 155 -3.93 0.29 -13.65
CA MET A 155 -3.19 -0.76 -14.35
C MET A 155 -3.85 -1.13 -15.68
N ILE A 156 -5.18 -1.33 -15.69
CA ILE A 156 -5.93 -1.67 -16.90
C ILE A 156 -5.91 -0.50 -17.89
N ARG A 157 -6.08 0.73 -17.41
CA ARG A 157 -6.04 1.93 -18.25
C ARG A 157 -4.67 2.12 -18.91
N ARG A 158 -3.58 2.00 -18.15
CA ARG A 158 -2.21 2.09 -18.71
C ARG A 158 -1.96 0.98 -19.73
N LYS A 159 -2.41 -0.24 -19.45
CA LYS A 159 -2.30 -1.37 -20.40
C LYS A 159 -2.96 -1.04 -21.73
N ASN A 160 -4.21 -0.56 -21.70
CA ASN A 160 -4.95 -0.24 -22.92
C ASN A 160 -4.25 0.88 -23.70
N MET A 161 -3.70 1.89 -23.03
CA MET A 161 -2.92 2.95 -23.67
C MET A 161 -1.64 2.42 -24.33
N LEU A 162 -0.89 1.57 -23.64
CA LEU A 162 0.34 0.96 -24.17
C LEU A 162 0.06 0.03 -25.34
N GLU A 163 -1.02 -0.77 -25.30
CA GLU A 163 -1.44 -1.62 -26.42
C GLU A 163 -1.84 -0.81 -27.65
N THR A 164 -2.37 0.41 -27.46
CA THR A 164 -2.69 1.31 -28.58
C THR A 164 -1.48 2.05 -29.14
N MET A 165 -0.42 2.26 -28.35
CA MET A 165 0.76 3.05 -28.73
C MET A 165 1.93 2.18 -29.20
N ALA A 166 2.08 0.97 -28.68
CA ALA A 166 3.14 0.04 -29.01
C ALA A 166 2.52 -1.23 -29.60
N ALA A 167 2.45 -1.29 -30.93
CA ALA A 167 2.15 -2.52 -31.63
C ALA A 167 3.23 -3.56 -31.27
N THR A 168 2.85 -4.56 -30.48
CA THR A 168 3.48 -5.89 -30.28
C THR A 168 4.58 -6.17 -29.24
N ASP A 169 5.34 -5.24 -28.63
CA ASP A 169 6.55 -5.66 -27.86
C ASP A 169 6.64 -5.36 -26.33
N LEU A 170 5.59 -4.90 -25.63
CA LEU A 170 5.66 -4.64 -24.16
C LEU A 170 5.07 -5.74 -23.25
N LEU A 171 4.73 -6.90 -23.81
CA LEU A 171 3.97 -7.96 -23.13
C LEU A 171 4.64 -8.61 -21.89
N PRO A 172 5.97 -8.79 -21.80
CA PRO A 172 6.59 -9.45 -20.65
C PRO A 172 6.55 -8.62 -19.36
N TYR A 173 6.87 -7.34 -19.45
CA TYR A 173 6.99 -6.42 -18.31
C TYR A 173 5.65 -6.22 -17.58
N VAL A 174 4.57 -6.07 -18.35
CA VAL A 174 3.20 -5.90 -17.81
C VAL A 174 2.70 -7.17 -17.14
N ARG A 175 3.13 -8.36 -17.58
CA ARG A 175 2.69 -9.64 -17.01
C ARG A 175 3.36 -9.95 -15.67
N TYR A 176 4.67 -9.73 -15.55
CA TYR A 176 5.40 -10.01 -14.31
C TYR A 176 5.06 -9.05 -13.17
N SER A 177 4.92 -7.74 -13.47
CA SER A 177 4.51 -6.74 -12.48
C SER A 177 3.07 -6.95 -11.98
N ARG A 178 2.14 -7.37 -12.86
CA ARG A 178 0.74 -7.62 -12.48
C ARG A 178 0.57 -8.80 -11.53
N ALA A 179 1.29 -9.90 -11.76
CA ALA A 179 1.16 -11.07 -10.91
C ALA A 179 1.61 -10.77 -9.47
N SER A 180 2.70 -10.03 -9.30
CA SER A 180 3.21 -9.67 -7.96
C SER A 180 2.26 -8.72 -7.22
N VAL A 181 1.70 -7.74 -7.92
CA VAL A 181 0.71 -6.80 -7.37
C VAL A 181 -0.56 -7.56 -6.97
N ILE A 182 -1.09 -8.43 -7.82
CA ILE A 182 -2.28 -9.25 -7.49
C ILE A 182 -2.02 -10.17 -6.29
N ILE A 183 -0.86 -10.82 -6.22
CA ILE A 183 -0.47 -11.68 -5.09
C ILE A 183 -0.37 -10.87 -3.79
N LEU A 184 0.18 -9.66 -3.84
CA LEU A 184 0.23 -8.76 -2.69
C LEU A 184 -1.17 -8.38 -2.21
N TRP A 185 -2.10 -8.04 -3.12
CA TRP A 185 -3.46 -7.68 -2.73
C TRP A 185 -4.26 -8.85 -2.17
N LEU A 186 -4.09 -10.06 -2.72
CA LEU A 186 -4.68 -11.28 -2.17
C LEU A 186 -4.16 -11.56 -0.76
N ALA A 187 -2.86 -11.34 -0.53
CA ALA A 187 -2.26 -11.45 0.80
C ALA A 187 -2.81 -10.39 1.77
N VAL A 188 -2.98 -9.14 1.33
CA VAL A 188 -3.51 -8.08 2.20
C VAL A 188 -5.01 -8.25 2.49
N LEU A 189 -5.81 -8.76 1.55
CA LEU A 189 -7.21 -9.12 1.82
C LEU A 189 -7.36 -10.22 2.88
N ALA A 190 -6.32 -11.05 3.07
CA ALA A 190 -6.28 -12.04 4.13
C ALA A 190 -5.87 -11.44 5.50
N MET A 191 -5.36 -10.20 5.56
CA MET A 191 -4.95 -9.55 6.80
C MET A 191 -6.12 -9.22 7.76
N PRO A 192 -7.28 -8.69 7.31
CA PRO A 192 -8.47 -8.55 8.17
C PRO A 192 -8.90 -9.85 8.84
N VAL A 193 -8.75 -10.99 8.14
CA VAL A 193 -9.05 -12.32 8.66
C VAL A 193 -8.02 -12.76 9.71
N ALA A 194 -6.74 -12.43 9.50
CA ALA A 194 -5.65 -12.69 10.45
C ALA A 194 -5.62 -11.76 11.68
N ILE A 195 -6.36 -10.63 11.63
CA ILE A 195 -6.55 -9.75 12.78
C ILE A 195 -7.49 -10.40 13.82
N PHE A 196 -8.49 -11.17 13.38
CA PHE A 196 -9.45 -11.84 14.28
C PHE A 196 -8.95 -13.12 14.93
N SER A 197 -7.98 -13.83 14.33
CA SER A 197 -7.50 -15.10 14.85
C SER A 197 -5.99 -15.21 14.79
N THR A 198 -5.38 -15.44 15.96
CA THR A 198 -3.95 -15.78 16.11
C THR A 198 -3.61 -17.10 15.41
N THR A 199 -4.53 -18.05 15.38
CA THR A 199 -4.34 -19.35 14.69
C THR A 199 -4.25 -19.16 13.17
N LEU A 200 -5.10 -18.30 12.60
CA LEU A 200 -5.04 -17.96 11.17
C LEU A 200 -3.80 -17.15 10.83
N LEU A 201 -3.28 -16.33 11.76
CA LEU A 201 -2.03 -15.60 11.57
C LEU A 201 -0.84 -16.53 11.32
N TYR A 202 -0.76 -17.70 11.96
CA TYR A 202 0.34 -18.64 11.72
C TYR A 202 0.32 -19.24 10.31
N ILE A 203 -0.86 -19.33 9.68
CA ILE A 203 -1.03 -19.89 8.35
C ILE A 203 -0.88 -18.79 7.28
N VAL A 204 -1.57 -17.67 7.49
CA VAL A 204 -1.63 -16.55 6.54
C VAL A 204 -0.35 -15.70 6.61
N GLY A 205 0.25 -15.56 7.79
CA GLY A 205 1.44 -14.73 8.02
C GLY A 205 2.61 -15.07 7.09
N PRO A 206 3.06 -16.34 7.02
CA PRO A 206 4.12 -16.73 6.10
C PRO A 206 3.80 -16.45 4.62
N ALA A 207 2.54 -16.65 4.20
CA ALA A 207 2.11 -16.35 2.84
C ALA A 207 2.16 -14.85 2.54
N VAL A 208 1.78 -14.00 3.50
CA VAL A 208 1.87 -12.54 3.40
C VAL A 208 3.32 -12.07 3.30
N LEU A 209 4.22 -12.65 4.10
CA LEU A 209 5.65 -12.33 4.04
C LEU A 209 6.23 -12.71 2.67
N LEU A 210 5.91 -13.90 2.14
CA LEU A 210 6.33 -14.32 0.80
C LEU A 210 5.80 -13.40 -0.29
N ALA A 211 4.52 -13.02 -0.22
CA ALA A 211 3.92 -12.07 -1.15
C ALA A 211 4.63 -10.70 -1.13
N LEU A 212 4.95 -10.19 0.07
CA LEU A 212 5.70 -8.94 0.25
C LEU A 212 7.10 -9.01 -0.33
N LEU A 213 7.82 -10.13 -0.14
CA LEU A 213 9.14 -10.32 -0.72
C LEU A 213 9.07 -10.35 -2.25
N PHE A 214 8.15 -11.12 -2.80
CA PHE A 214 7.98 -11.20 -4.26
C PHE A 214 7.61 -9.84 -4.85
N PHE A 215 6.75 -9.08 -4.18
CA PHE A 215 6.44 -7.70 -4.53
C PHE A 215 7.69 -6.81 -4.50
N ASN A 216 8.47 -6.81 -3.41
CA ASN A 216 9.68 -5.98 -3.30
C ASN A 216 10.73 -6.31 -4.37
N LEU A 217 10.94 -7.59 -4.67
CA LEU A 217 11.85 -8.01 -5.74
C LEU A 217 11.36 -7.55 -7.11
N THR A 218 10.06 -7.67 -7.38
CA THR A 218 9.47 -7.20 -8.64
C THR A 218 9.55 -5.68 -8.75
N PHE A 219 9.31 -4.96 -7.65
CA PHE A 219 9.46 -3.51 -7.56
C PHE A 219 10.88 -3.07 -7.91
N ILE A 220 11.90 -3.73 -7.36
CA ILE A 220 13.31 -3.44 -7.64
C ILE A 220 13.65 -3.73 -9.11
N ALA A 221 13.19 -4.85 -9.65
CA ALA A 221 13.38 -5.21 -11.06
C ALA A 221 12.69 -4.21 -12.02
N LEU A 222 11.57 -3.64 -11.59
CA LEU A 222 10.89 -2.58 -12.31
C LEU A 222 11.74 -1.31 -12.35
N GLY A 223 12.36 -0.94 -11.22
CA GLY A 223 13.28 0.20 -11.14
C GLY A 223 14.52 0.10 -12.02
N SER A 224 15.08 -1.08 -12.20
CA SER A 224 16.23 -1.27 -13.09
C SER A 224 15.88 -1.21 -14.58
N SER A 225 14.61 -1.46 -14.92
CA SER A 225 14.10 -1.47 -16.29
C SER A 225 13.42 -0.15 -16.70
N TYR A 226 13.22 0.78 -15.76
CA TYR A 226 12.52 2.04 -16.00
C TYR A 226 13.42 3.03 -16.75
N ILE A 227 13.22 3.16 -18.07
CA ILE A 227 14.03 4.02 -18.96
C ILE A 227 13.51 5.47 -18.92
N PRO A 228 14.37 6.50 -18.90
CA PRO A 228 13.96 7.91 -18.85
C PRO A 228 13.04 8.38 -19.99
N THR A 229 12.96 7.66 -21.10
CA THR A 229 11.99 7.93 -22.18
C THR A 229 10.53 7.71 -21.75
N GLU A 230 10.27 6.79 -20.81
CA GLU A 230 8.93 6.62 -20.24
C GLU A 230 8.51 7.82 -19.37
N GLU A 231 9.46 8.53 -18.73
CA GLU A 231 9.16 9.76 -17.99
C GLU A 231 8.75 10.90 -18.93
N LEU A 232 9.35 10.99 -20.12
CA LEU A 232 8.99 11.98 -21.13
C LEU A 232 7.61 11.68 -21.72
N LEU A 233 7.35 10.42 -22.08
CA LEU A 233 6.04 9.98 -22.57
C LEU A 233 4.95 10.20 -21.50
N ASP A 234 5.25 9.92 -20.24
CA ASP A 234 4.36 10.18 -19.11
C ASP A 234 4.07 11.68 -18.90
N LYS A 235 5.03 12.56 -19.20
CA LYS A 235 4.84 14.02 -19.14
C LYS A 235 3.93 14.48 -20.28
N GLU A 236 4.10 13.96 -21.49
CA GLU A 236 3.22 14.26 -22.63
C GLU A 236 1.79 13.80 -22.37
N VAL A 237 1.60 12.56 -21.93
CA VAL A 237 0.27 12.01 -21.59
C VAL A 237 -0.38 12.77 -20.43
N GLU A 238 0.39 13.18 -19.41
CA GLU A 238 -0.13 14.03 -18.33
C GLU A 238 -0.57 15.40 -18.84
N ASN A 239 0.18 15.99 -19.76
CA ASN A 239 -0.14 17.28 -20.37
C ASN A 239 -1.41 17.17 -21.24
N ASP A 240 -1.50 16.15 -22.09
CA ASP A 240 -2.68 15.89 -22.93
C ASP A 240 -3.93 15.61 -22.09
N ALA A 241 -3.80 14.88 -20.98
CA ALA A 241 -4.90 14.65 -20.07
C ALA A 241 -5.35 15.94 -19.35
N LEU A 242 -4.41 16.80 -18.94
CA LEU A 242 -4.72 18.09 -18.31
C LEU A 242 -5.41 19.03 -19.31
N VAL A 243 -4.87 19.13 -20.52
CA VAL A 243 -5.44 19.91 -21.62
C VAL A 243 -6.84 19.40 -21.97
N GLY A 244 -7.03 18.09 -22.09
CA GLY A 244 -8.35 17.48 -22.32
C GLY A 244 -9.36 17.72 -21.20
N THR A 245 -8.91 17.82 -19.94
CA THR A 245 -9.79 18.21 -18.82
C THR A 245 -10.13 19.70 -18.82
N GLU A 246 -9.20 20.56 -19.25
CA GLU A 246 -9.40 22.00 -19.37
C GLU A 246 -10.41 22.32 -20.48
N TYR A 247 -10.34 21.66 -21.64
CA TYR A 247 -11.35 21.77 -22.69
C TYR A 247 -12.75 21.27 -22.25
N ARG A 248 -12.81 20.24 -21.39
CA ARG A 248 -14.09 19.73 -20.84
C ARG A 248 -14.72 20.63 -19.79
N TYR A 249 -13.95 21.47 -19.10
CA TYR A 249 -14.46 22.42 -18.12
C TYR A 249 -14.56 23.87 -18.64
N GLY A 250 -13.86 24.22 -19.73
CA GLY A 250 -13.84 25.56 -20.33
C GLY A 250 -14.81 25.77 -21.51
N GLY A 251 -15.46 24.73 -22.02
CA GLY A 251 -16.38 24.81 -23.18
C GLY A 251 -17.80 25.31 -22.87
N GLY A 252 -17.97 26.10 -21.81
CA GLY A 252 -19.27 26.39 -21.22
C GLY A 252 -19.68 27.86 -21.20
N THR A 253 -19.42 28.66 -22.24
CA THR A 253 -20.22 29.88 -22.54
C THR A 253 -19.75 30.53 -23.85
N PHE A 254 -20.53 30.37 -24.92
CA PHE A 254 -20.73 31.37 -25.98
C PHE A 254 -21.93 30.91 -26.82
N CYS A 255 -23.12 31.35 -26.41
CA CYS A 255 -24.29 31.67 -27.22
C CYS A 255 -25.28 32.40 -26.30
#